data_AF-A0A2V9PZ93-F1
#
_entry.id   AF-A0A2V9PZ93-F1
#
_cell.length_a   1.000
_cell.length_b   1.000
_cell.length_c   1.000
_cell.angle_alpha   90.00
_cell.angle_beta   90.00
_cell.angle_gamma   90.00
#
_symmetry.space_group_name_H-M   'P 1'
#
loop_
_entity.id
_entity.type
_entity.pdbx_description
1 polymer ?
#
loop_
_entity_poly.entity_id
_entity_poly.type
_entity_poly.pdbx_seq_one_letter_code
_entity_poly.pdbx_strand_id
1 'polypeptide(L)'
;MTVRHFLPPAISTAHAAVAQTFFCIAVAIAVFTGQQWVEEVPKILADDRRPSLLTLCWLSILIEYAQLILGAMFRHHGMPWWPHVLNAIVVALILTWTGIRAILRFPRADAIRKPAVGLLFLLVIQLCLGFAAFLTRVIWGADAPQPETPMVLSTVAHVAVGALLLATTAVLTLQVWRHVPAAQKQESVAVEGKPATA
;
A
#
# COMPACT_ATOMS: atom_id res chain seq x y z
N MET A 1 18.69 12.18 -13.54
CA MET A 1 18.38 13.02 -14.72
C MET A 1 17.18 13.94 -14.49
N THR A 2 16.05 13.47 -13.93
CA THR A 2 14.80 14.28 -13.84
C THR A 2 14.88 15.55 -12.98
N VAL A 3 15.53 15.49 -11.80
CA VAL A 3 15.66 16.65 -10.88
C VAL A 3 16.69 17.68 -11.37
N ARG A 4 17.74 17.24 -12.09
CA ARG A 4 18.78 18.14 -12.61
C ARG A 4 18.36 18.91 -13.88
N HIS A 5 17.27 18.50 -14.54
CA HIS A 5 16.83 19.08 -15.81
C HIS A 5 15.47 19.79 -15.76
N PHE A 6 14.88 20.00 -14.57
CA PHE A 6 13.56 20.63 -14.41
C PHE A 6 12.51 20.08 -15.38
N LEU A 7 12.49 18.76 -15.58
CA LEU A 7 11.57 18.14 -16.52
C LEU A 7 10.11 18.35 -16.06
N PRO A 8 9.15 18.41 -17.00
CA PRO A 8 7.75 18.62 -16.71
C PRO A 8 7.26 17.76 -15.53
N PRO A 9 6.36 18.28 -14.67
CA PRO A 9 5.89 17.58 -13.48
C PRO A 9 5.40 16.15 -13.77
N ALA A 10 4.82 15.92 -14.96
CA ALA A 10 4.39 14.62 -15.44
C ALA A 10 5.56 13.60 -15.52
N ILE A 11 6.73 13.98 -16.04
CA ILE A 11 7.88 13.08 -16.20
C ILE A 11 8.47 12.74 -14.83
N SER A 12 8.61 13.74 -13.94
CA SER A 12 9.14 13.53 -12.59
C SER A 12 8.19 12.67 -11.74
N THR A 13 6.88 12.87 -11.90
CA THR A 13 5.84 12.04 -11.28
C THR A 13 5.88 10.60 -11.80
N ALA A 14 5.98 10.43 -13.13
CA ALA A 14 6.10 9.11 -13.75
C ALA A 14 7.35 8.37 -13.26
N HIS A 15 8.49 9.05 -13.16
CA HIS A 15 9.71 8.47 -12.60
C HIS A 15 9.52 7.99 -11.15
N ALA A 16 8.89 8.81 -10.30
CA ALA A 16 8.59 8.44 -8.92
C ALA A 16 7.67 7.20 -8.85
N ALA A 17 6.65 7.14 -9.70
CA ALA A 17 5.73 6.00 -9.79
C ALA A 17 6.45 4.72 -10.24
N VAL A 18 7.26 4.80 -11.31
CA VAL A 18 8.06 3.67 -11.80
C VAL A 18 9.04 3.16 -10.75
N ALA A 19 9.72 4.06 -10.04
CA ALA A 19 10.67 3.67 -8.99
C ALA A 19 10.00 2.87 -7.85
N GLN A 20 8.82 3.32 -7.39
CA GLN A 20 8.09 2.60 -6.34
C GLN A 20 7.48 1.30 -6.85
N THR A 21 6.98 1.26 -8.09
CA THR A 21 6.53 0.02 -8.73
C THR A 21 7.67 -1.00 -8.82
N PHE A 22 8.84 -0.57 -9.27
CA PHE A 22 10.03 -1.43 -9.34
C PHE A 22 10.42 -1.96 -7.96
N PHE A 23 10.41 -1.11 -6.93
CA PHE A 23 10.66 -1.54 -5.55
C PHE A 23 9.66 -2.60 -5.08
N CYS A 24 8.36 -2.41 -5.33
CA CYS A 24 7.33 -3.39 -4.98
C CYS A 24 7.53 -4.72 -5.73
N ILE A 25 7.91 -4.68 -7.00
CA ILE A 25 8.24 -5.88 -7.79
C ILE A 25 9.44 -6.60 -7.19
N ALA A 26 10.50 -5.87 -6.82
CA ALA A 26 11.69 -6.46 -6.19
C ALA A 26 11.34 -7.14 -4.86
N VAL A 27 10.50 -6.51 -4.04
CA VAL A 27 9.98 -7.12 -2.79
C VAL A 27 9.12 -8.35 -3.09
N ALA A 28 8.25 -8.30 -4.10
CA ALA A 28 7.43 -9.45 -4.50
C ALA A 28 8.30 -10.63 -4.98
N ILE A 29 9.33 -10.38 -5.78
CA ILE A 29 10.31 -11.40 -6.18
C ILE A 29 10.98 -11.99 -4.94
N ALA A 30 11.48 -11.15 -4.03
CA ALA A 30 12.11 -11.61 -2.79
C ALA A 30 11.17 -12.49 -1.94
N VAL A 31 9.88 -12.15 -1.88
CA VAL A 31 8.86 -13.00 -1.24
C VAL A 31 8.72 -14.32 -1.96
N PHE A 32 8.54 -14.34 -3.28
CA PHE A 32 8.36 -15.58 -4.05
C PHE A 32 9.57 -16.51 -4.03
N THR A 33 10.78 -15.95 -3.93
CA THR A 33 12.03 -16.71 -3.82
C THR A 33 12.42 -17.04 -2.37
N GLY A 34 11.68 -16.55 -1.39
CA GLY A 34 11.97 -16.77 0.02
C GLY A 34 11.66 -18.20 0.46
N GLN A 35 12.44 -18.72 1.42
CA GLN A 35 12.27 -20.08 1.98
C GLN A 35 10.83 -20.32 2.45
N GLN A 36 10.24 -19.34 3.14
CA GLN A 36 8.85 -19.45 3.58
C GLN A 36 7.86 -19.57 2.41
N TRP A 37 8.13 -18.95 1.26
CA TRP A 37 7.25 -19.13 0.10
C TRP A 37 7.42 -20.51 -0.54
N VAL A 38 8.65 -21.00 -0.65
CA VAL A 38 8.96 -22.25 -1.33
C VAL A 38 8.58 -23.49 -0.51
N GLU A 39 8.82 -23.47 0.80
CA GLU A 39 8.70 -24.66 1.67
C GLU A 39 7.33 -24.76 2.37
N GLU A 40 6.64 -23.64 2.61
CA GLU A 40 5.40 -23.64 3.38
C GLU A 40 4.20 -24.10 2.53
N VAL A 41 3.48 -25.12 2.98
CA VAL A 41 2.17 -25.46 2.40
C VAL A 41 1.13 -24.51 2.98
N PRO A 42 0.48 -23.66 2.15
CA PRO A 42 -0.43 -22.64 2.66
C PRO A 42 -1.68 -23.28 3.26
N LYS A 43 -2.04 -22.84 4.47
CA LYS A 43 -3.30 -23.22 5.10
C LYS A 43 -4.43 -22.43 4.43
N ILE A 44 -5.44 -23.15 3.94
CA ILE A 44 -6.62 -22.55 3.33
C ILE A 44 -7.53 -22.01 4.43
N LEU A 45 -7.80 -20.72 4.40
CA LEU A 45 -8.60 -19.97 5.36
C LEU A 45 -9.83 -19.40 4.67
N ALA A 46 -10.99 -19.46 5.34
CA ALA A 46 -12.24 -18.92 4.82
C ALA A 46 -12.42 -17.44 5.24
N ASP A 47 -12.69 -16.58 4.27
CA ASP A 47 -13.17 -15.21 4.50
C ASP A 47 -14.65 -15.12 4.13
N ASP A 48 -15.49 -15.04 5.15
CA ASP A 48 -16.96 -14.99 5.06
C ASP A 48 -17.50 -13.55 5.12
N ARG A 49 -16.64 -12.56 5.34
CA ARG A 49 -17.02 -11.16 5.54
C ARG A 49 -16.97 -10.39 4.21
N ARG A 50 -17.93 -9.48 4.00
CA ARG A 50 -17.98 -8.57 2.83
C ARG A 50 -17.61 -7.14 3.24
N PRO A 51 -16.87 -6.38 2.41
CA PRO A 51 -16.11 -6.82 1.21
C PRO A 51 -15.06 -7.88 1.61
N SER A 52 -14.50 -8.69 0.71
CA SER A 52 -13.44 -9.62 1.14
C SER A 52 -12.17 -8.87 1.55
N LEU A 53 -11.32 -9.48 2.36
CA LEU A 53 -10.02 -8.91 2.73
C LEU A 53 -9.15 -8.71 1.50
N LEU A 54 -9.20 -9.63 0.53
CA LEU A 54 -8.47 -9.48 -0.73
C LEU A 54 -8.93 -8.24 -1.51
N THR A 55 -10.23 -7.96 -1.55
CA THR A 55 -10.76 -6.71 -2.15
C THR A 55 -10.23 -5.48 -1.41
N LEU A 56 -10.20 -5.50 -0.08
CA LEU A 56 -9.65 -4.40 0.72
C LEU A 56 -8.15 -4.20 0.46
N CYS A 57 -7.38 -5.28 0.30
CA CYS A 57 -5.97 -5.20 -0.05
C CYS A 57 -5.75 -4.56 -1.43
N TRP A 58 -6.49 -4.97 -2.46
CA TRP A 58 -6.42 -4.33 -3.78
C TRP A 58 -6.85 -2.87 -3.76
N LEU A 59 -7.91 -2.54 -3.01
CA LEU A 59 -8.35 -1.16 -2.83
C LEU A 59 -7.27 -0.32 -2.13
N SER A 60 -6.59 -0.90 -1.14
CA SER A 60 -5.48 -0.26 -0.43
C SER A 60 -4.34 0.08 -1.40
N ILE A 61 -3.89 -0.89 -2.21
CA ILE A 61 -2.86 -0.66 -3.24
C ILE A 61 -3.28 0.47 -4.19
N LEU A 62 -4.51 0.43 -4.69
CA LEU A 62 -5.00 1.43 -5.64
C LEU A 62 -4.97 2.85 -5.05
N ILE A 63 -5.48 2.99 -3.82
CA ILE A 63 -5.57 4.29 -3.13
C ILE A 63 -4.18 4.80 -2.70
N GLU A 64 -3.28 3.90 -2.28
CA GLU A 64 -1.87 4.24 -2.02
C GLU A 64 -1.15 4.68 -3.30
N TYR A 65 -1.41 4.02 -4.43
CA TYR A 65 -0.82 4.40 -5.71
C TYR A 65 -1.34 5.77 -6.19
N ALA A 66 -2.63 6.05 -5.99
CA ALA A 66 -3.16 7.39 -6.19
C ALA A 66 -2.47 8.41 -5.26
N GLN A 67 -2.27 8.08 -3.99
CA GLN A 67 -1.59 8.93 -3.01
C GLN A 67 -0.16 9.27 -3.43
N LEU A 68 0.57 8.27 -3.95
CA LEU A 68 1.91 8.41 -4.51
C LEU A 68 1.90 9.45 -5.63
N ILE A 69 1.01 9.28 -6.62
CA ILE A 69 0.91 10.19 -7.77
C ILE A 69 0.60 11.61 -7.29
N LEU A 70 -0.39 11.78 -6.42
CA LEU A 70 -0.77 13.08 -5.88
C LEU A 70 0.39 13.74 -5.10
N GLY A 71 1.12 12.96 -4.29
CA GLY A 71 2.27 13.45 -3.53
C GLY A 71 3.45 13.84 -4.42
N ALA A 72 3.69 13.08 -5.49
CA ALA A 72 4.71 13.41 -6.47
C ALA A 72 4.34 14.63 -7.31
N MET A 73 3.07 14.76 -7.74
CA MET A 73 2.58 15.96 -8.42
C MET A 73 2.72 17.20 -7.55
N PHE A 74 2.35 17.12 -6.26
CA PHE A 74 2.60 18.20 -5.31
C PHE A 74 4.10 18.52 -5.20
N ARG A 75 4.95 17.49 -5.07
CA ARG A 75 6.40 17.71 -4.93
C ARG A 75 7.05 18.35 -6.14
N HIS A 76 6.55 18.07 -7.33
CA HIS A 76 7.11 18.57 -8.58
C HIS A 76 6.31 19.76 -9.15
N HIS A 77 5.55 20.47 -8.31
CA HIS A 77 4.79 21.69 -8.67
C HIS A 77 3.74 21.49 -9.77
N GLY A 78 3.20 20.28 -9.89
CA GLY A 78 2.12 19.96 -10.82
C GLY A 78 0.70 20.11 -10.25
N MET A 79 0.56 20.29 -8.93
CA MET A 79 -0.73 20.41 -8.23
C MET A 79 -0.53 21.04 -6.84
N PRO A 80 -1.53 21.76 -6.26
CA PRO A 80 -1.50 22.17 -4.86
C PRO A 80 -1.48 20.98 -3.89
N TRP A 81 -1.19 21.23 -2.62
CA TRP A 81 -1.04 20.21 -1.57
C TRP A 81 -2.36 19.52 -1.15
N TRP A 82 -3.51 20.22 -1.26
CA TRP A 82 -4.77 19.78 -0.65
C TRP A 82 -5.33 18.45 -1.19
N PRO A 83 -5.23 18.08 -2.49
CA PRO A 83 -5.73 16.80 -2.97
C PRO A 83 -4.95 15.62 -2.37
N HIS A 84 -3.64 15.79 -2.23
CA HIS A 84 -2.79 14.80 -1.57
C HIS A 84 -3.16 14.62 -0.09
N VAL A 85 -3.42 15.71 0.64
CA VAL A 85 -3.83 15.63 2.04
C VAL A 85 -5.22 15.01 2.20
N LEU A 86 -6.18 15.36 1.34
CA LEU A 86 -7.52 14.78 1.36
C LEU A 86 -7.47 13.26 1.11
N ASN A 87 -6.72 12.82 0.09
CA ASN A 87 -6.58 11.40 -0.17
C ASN A 87 -5.76 10.68 0.92
N ALA A 88 -4.85 11.36 1.63
CA ALA A 88 -4.14 10.79 2.79
C ALA A 88 -5.10 10.32 3.90
N ILE A 89 -6.20 11.06 4.11
CA ILE A 89 -7.23 10.68 5.08
C ILE A 89 -7.92 9.38 4.62
N VAL A 90 -8.26 9.27 3.34
CA VAL A 90 -8.85 8.07 2.76
C VAL A 90 -7.91 6.87 2.87
N VAL A 91 -6.62 7.05 2.52
CA VAL A 91 -5.57 6.05 2.69
C VAL A 91 -5.54 5.56 4.14
N ALA A 92 -5.47 6.47 5.11
CA ALA A 92 -5.38 6.12 6.52
C ALA A 92 -6.57 5.29 6.99
N LEU A 93 -7.79 5.66 6.58
CA LEU A 93 -9.01 4.93 6.94
C LEU A 93 -9.03 3.51 6.33
N ILE A 94 -8.72 3.39 5.04
CA ILE A 94 -8.76 2.10 4.34
C ILE A 94 -7.65 1.16 4.82
N LEU A 95 -6.42 1.65 5.03
CA LEU A 95 -5.32 0.84 5.55
C LEU A 95 -5.58 0.41 6.99
N THR A 96 -6.11 1.31 7.83
CA THR A 96 -6.48 0.98 9.21
C THR A 96 -7.53 -0.12 9.23
N TRP A 97 -8.59 0.01 8.42
CA TRP A 97 -9.61 -1.01 8.30
C TRP A 97 -9.04 -2.34 7.82
N THR A 98 -8.21 -2.31 6.76
CA THR A 98 -7.59 -3.51 6.18
C THR A 98 -6.68 -4.21 7.19
N GLY A 99 -5.79 -3.47 7.85
CA GLY A 99 -4.84 -4.00 8.84
C GLY A 99 -5.53 -4.58 10.06
N ILE A 100 -6.47 -3.82 10.68
CA ILE A 100 -7.24 -4.31 11.84
C ILE A 100 -8.04 -5.55 11.47
N ARG A 101 -8.71 -5.55 10.30
CA ARG A 101 -9.48 -6.71 9.86
C ARG A 101 -8.59 -7.93 9.66
N ALA A 102 -7.43 -7.78 9.03
CA ALA A 102 -6.48 -8.87 8.83
C ALA A 102 -6.02 -9.46 10.18
N ILE A 103 -5.69 -8.61 11.15
CA ILE A 103 -5.23 -9.04 12.49
C ILE A 103 -6.35 -9.76 13.25
N LEU A 104 -7.56 -9.19 13.27
CA LEU A 104 -8.68 -9.75 14.03
C LEU A 104 -9.25 -11.01 13.40
N ARG A 105 -9.27 -11.11 12.07
CA ARG A 105 -9.85 -12.27 11.37
C ARG A 105 -8.87 -13.44 11.27
N PHE A 106 -7.58 -13.16 11.16
CA PHE A 106 -6.55 -14.19 10.96
C PHE A 106 -5.46 -14.17 12.05
N PRO A 107 -5.82 -14.20 13.35
CA PRO A 107 -4.86 -14.03 14.44
C PRO A 107 -3.83 -15.17 14.52
N ARG A 108 -4.17 -16.36 14.01
CA ARG A 108 -3.29 -17.55 13.97
C ARG A 108 -2.51 -17.71 12.66
N ALA A 109 -2.69 -16.82 11.68
CA ALA A 109 -1.97 -16.86 10.43
C ALA A 109 -0.88 -15.77 10.44
N ASP A 110 0.30 -16.12 10.94
CA ASP A 110 1.45 -15.19 11.05
C ASP A 110 1.82 -14.55 9.70
N ALA A 111 1.68 -15.30 8.61
CA ALA A 111 1.86 -14.85 7.24
C ALA A 111 1.01 -13.61 6.87
N ILE A 112 -0.18 -13.48 7.45
CA ILE A 112 -1.11 -12.35 7.26
C ILE A 112 -0.96 -11.33 8.40
N ARG A 113 -0.88 -11.81 9.66
CA ARG A 113 -0.84 -10.94 10.84
C ARG A 113 0.41 -10.05 10.87
N LYS A 114 1.59 -10.59 10.59
CA LYS A 114 2.86 -9.84 10.63
C LYS A 114 2.87 -8.66 9.65
N PRO A 115 2.59 -8.84 8.34
CA PRO A 115 2.52 -7.70 7.43
C PRO A 115 1.38 -6.74 7.78
N ALA A 116 0.24 -7.22 8.31
CA ALA A 116 -0.83 -6.33 8.75
C ALA A 116 -0.43 -5.44 9.95
N VAL A 117 0.30 -5.97 10.93
CA VAL A 117 0.87 -5.16 12.03
C VAL A 117 1.91 -4.18 11.50
N GLY A 118 2.79 -4.65 10.61
CA GLY A 118 3.77 -3.80 9.92
C GLY A 118 3.11 -2.65 9.15
N LEU A 119 2.00 -2.92 8.45
CA LEU A 119 1.21 -1.92 7.73
C LEU A 119 0.70 -0.82 8.65
N LEU A 120 0.08 -1.18 9.79
CA LEU A 120 -0.43 -0.20 10.74
C LEU A 120 0.69 0.61 11.40
N PHE A 121 1.81 -0.04 11.74
CA PHE A 121 2.98 0.63 12.31
C PHE A 121 3.59 1.64 11.33
N LEU A 122 3.83 1.22 10.08
CA LEU A 122 4.34 2.08 9.02
C LEU A 122 3.36 3.21 8.70
N LEU A 123 2.04 2.98 8.77
CA LEU A 123 1.04 4.02 8.56
C LEU A 123 1.19 5.15 9.59
N VAL A 124 1.36 4.81 10.88
CA VAL A 124 1.57 5.82 11.93
C VAL A 124 2.83 6.63 11.66
N ILE A 125 3.94 5.97 11.32
CA ILE A 125 5.19 6.65 10.95
C ILE A 125 4.98 7.56 9.74
N GLN A 126 4.27 7.07 8.71
CA GLN A 126 4.01 7.81 7.48
C GLN A 126 3.19 9.08 7.73
N LEU A 127 2.19 9.02 8.62
CA LEU A 127 1.39 10.19 9.00
C LEU A 127 2.23 11.21 9.77
N CYS A 128 3.05 10.79 10.73
CA CYS A 128 3.96 11.67 11.45
C CYS A 128 4.97 12.34 10.51
N LEU A 129 5.59 11.57 9.60
CA LEU A 129 6.51 12.09 8.60
C LEU A 129 5.82 12.99 7.59
N GLY A 130 4.58 12.69 7.21
CA GLY A 130 3.79 13.50 6.28
C GLY A 130 3.46 14.86 6.88
N PHE A 131 3.09 14.88 8.16
CA PHE A 131 2.89 16.11 8.91
C PHE A 131 4.19 16.92 9.05
N ALA A 132 5.31 16.27 9.41
CA ALA A 132 6.61 16.94 9.48
C ALA A 132 7.05 17.52 8.11
N ALA A 133 6.85 16.76 7.03
CA ALA A 133 7.12 17.21 5.67
C ALA A 133 6.22 18.39 5.27
N PHE A 134 4.95 18.38 5.69
CA PHE A 134 4.04 19.50 5.46
C PHE A 134 4.51 20.77 6.19
N LEU A 135 4.83 20.67 7.48
CA LEU A 135 5.33 21.80 8.27
C LEU A 135 6.60 22.40 7.66
N THR A 136 7.61 21.57 7.43
CA THR A 136 8.93 22.00 6.95
C THR A 136 8.89 22.54 5.53
N ARG A 137 8.00 22.02 4.67
CA ARG A 137 7.92 22.44 3.27
C ARG A 137 6.96 23.60 3.02
N VAL A 138 5.76 23.56 3.60
CA VAL A 138 4.67 24.49 3.28
C VAL A 138 4.66 25.68 4.22
N ILE A 139 4.91 25.45 5.51
CA ILE A 139 4.81 26.50 6.53
C ILE A 139 6.16 27.18 6.72
N TRP A 140 7.21 26.40 6.97
CA TRP A 140 8.55 26.93 7.25
C TRP A 140 9.37 27.22 5.99
N GLY A 141 9.09 26.50 4.91
CA GLY A 141 9.81 26.60 3.65
C GLY A 141 9.23 27.58 2.64
N ALA A 142 8.17 28.33 2.98
CA ALA A 142 7.43 29.16 2.04
C ALA A 142 8.30 30.22 1.34
N ASP A 143 9.21 30.84 2.09
CA ASP A 143 10.10 31.92 1.61
C ASP A 143 11.57 31.49 1.55
N ALA A 144 11.86 30.20 1.74
CA ALA A 144 13.23 29.71 1.75
C ALA A 144 13.82 29.76 0.32
N PRO A 145 14.99 30.38 0.11
CA PRO A 145 15.59 30.46 -1.22
C PRO A 145 16.04 29.10 -1.76
N GLN A 146 16.18 28.09 -0.90
CA GLN A 146 16.55 26.73 -1.25
C GLN A 146 15.97 25.69 -0.26
N PRO A 147 15.94 24.39 -0.63
CA PRO A 147 15.55 23.29 0.25
C PRO A 147 16.40 23.20 1.52
N GLU A 148 15.80 23.51 2.68
CA GLU A 148 16.49 23.37 3.96
C GLU A 148 16.59 21.90 4.41
N THR A 149 17.64 21.57 5.17
CA THR A 149 17.93 20.19 5.62
C THR A 149 16.74 19.47 6.28
N PRO A 150 15.95 20.10 7.18
CA PRO A 150 14.78 19.44 7.78
C PRO A 150 13.69 19.08 6.76
N MET A 151 13.51 19.91 5.73
CA MET A 151 12.58 19.62 4.64
C MET A 151 13.07 18.44 3.81
N VAL A 152 14.36 18.42 3.46
CA VAL A 152 14.96 17.30 2.69
C VAL A 152 14.84 16.00 3.47
N LEU A 153 15.23 15.98 4.75
CA LEU A 153 15.20 14.76 5.56
C LEU A 153 13.77 14.23 5.73
N SER A 154 12.82 15.10 6.11
CA SER A 154 11.43 14.69 6.34
C SER A 154 10.76 14.22 5.04
N THR A 155 10.96 14.92 3.92
CA THR A 155 10.35 14.54 2.64
C THR A 155 10.95 13.27 2.07
N VAL A 156 12.26 13.05 2.17
CA VAL A 156 12.92 11.81 1.73
C VAL A 156 12.48 10.64 2.60
N ALA A 157 12.48 10.79 3.93
CA ALA A 157 12.02 9.76 4.85
C ALA A 157 10.55 9.39 4.59
N HIS A 158 9.68 10.39 4.41
CA HIS A 158 8.27 10.18 4.09
C HIS A 158 8.07 9.40 2.78
N VAL A 159 8.90 9.65 1.77
CA VAL A 159 8.81 8.93 0.48
C VAL A 159 9.31 7.50 0.62
N ALA A 160 10.39 7.28 1.38
CA ALA A 160 10.93 5.96 1.65
C ALA A 160 9.94 5.09 2.44
N VAL A 161 9.36 5.64 3.52
CA VAL A 161 8.34 4.94 4.31
C VAL A 161 7.06 4.73 3.51
N GLY A 162 6.67 5.67 2.65
CA GLY A 162 5.55 5.48 1.72
C GLY A 162 5.76 4.30 0.77
N ALA A 163 6.99 4.11 0.26
CA ALA A 163 7.33 2.94 -0.55
C ALA A 163 7.29 1.63 0.25
N LEU A 164 7.76 1.65 1.51
CA LEU A 164 7.66 0.50 2.42
C LEU A 164 6.21 0.16 2.76
N LEU A 165 5.34 1.16 2.89
CA LEU A 165 3.92 0.98 3.17
C LEU A 165 3.25 0.26 2.00
N LEU A 166 3.40 0.78 0.77
CA LEU A 166 2.88 0.16 -0.45
C LEU A 166 3.43 -1.26 -0.66
N ALA A 167 4.73 -1.48 -0.45
CA ALA A 167 5.33 -2.80 -0.54
C ALA A 167 4.76 -3.75 0.53
N THR A 168 4.54 -3.28 1.75
CA THR A 168 3.92 -4.08 2.84
C THR A 168 2.48 -4.45 2.49
N THR A 169 1.72 -3.52 1.90
CA THR A 169 0.37 -3.79 1.38
C THR A 169 0.41 -4.85 0.27
N ALA A 170 1.39 -4.78 -0.63
CA ALA A 170 1.57 -5.80 -1.67
C ALA A 170 1.88 -7.18 -1.07
N VAL A 171 2.78 -7.25 -0.08
CA VAL A 171 3.07 -8.50 0.65
C VAL A 171 1.81 -9.04 1.33
N LEU A 172 1.05 -8.18 2.04
CA LEU A 172 -0.22 -8.58 2.65
C LEU A 172 -1.19 -9.12 1.60
N THR A 173 -1.29 -8.48 0.43
CA THR A 173 -2.14 -8.91 -0.68
C THR A 173 -1.75 -10.30 -1.18
N LEU A 174 -0.46 -10.55 -1.40
CA LEU A 174 0.06 -11.86 -1.82
C LEU A 174 -0.23 -12.95 -0.80
N GLN A 175 -0.05 -12.64 0.49
CA GLN A 175 -0.28 -13.60 1.57
C GLN A 175 -1.77 -13.90 1.76
N VAL A 176 -2.64 -12.90 1.63
CA VAL A 176 -4.09 -13.08 1.64
C VAL A 176 -4.54 -13.87 0.42
N TRP A 177 -4.06 -13.55 -0.78
CA TRP A 177 -4.37 -14.30 -2.00
C TRP A 177 -3.96 -15.78 -1.89
N ARG A 178 -2.78 -16.05 -1.33
CA ARG A 178 -2.26 -17.41 -1.15
C ARG A 178 -3.06 -18.24 -0.13
N HIS A 179 -3.51 -17.63 0.97
CA HIS A 179 -4.16 -18.34 2.08
C HIS A 179 -5.69 -18.28 2.04
N VAL A 180 -6.27 -17.34 1.31
CA VAL A 180 -7.72 -17.12 1.23
C VAL A 180 -8.13 -17.24 -0.24
N PRO A 181 -8.30 -18.47 -0.76
CA PRO A 181 -8.83 -18.66 -2.10
C PRO A 181 -10.17 -17.94 -2.21
N ALA A 182 -10.35 -17.15 -3.27
CA ALA A 182 -11.67 -16.66 -3.62
C ALA A 182 -12.62 -17.87 -3.66
N ALA A 183 -13.79 -17.74 -3.05
CA ALA A 183 -14.78 -18.80 -2.93
C ALA A 183 -15.22 -19.33 -4.31
N GLN A 184 -14.41 -20.17 -4.96
CA GLN A 184 -14.69 -20.84 -6.22
C GLN A 184 -15.36 -22.20 -6.01
N LYS A 185 -15.91 -22.48 -4.82
CA LYS A 185 -16.41 -23.82 -4.46
C LYS A 185 -17.88 -23.92 -4.07
N GLN A 186 -18.71 -22.92 -4.39
CA GLN A 186 -20.17 -23.01 -4.12
C GLN A 186 -21.05 -23.23 -5.36
N GLU A 187 -20.56 -23.01 -6.59
CA GLU A 187 -21.38 -23.25 -7.79
C GLU A 187 -21.28 -24.70 -8.33
N SER A 188 -20.14 -25.39 -8.18
CA SER A 188 -20.01 -26.74 -8.76
C SER A 188 -20.76 -27.84 -8.01
N VAL A 189 -20.97 -27.69 -6.69
CA VAL A 189 -21.69 -28.70 -5.89
C VAL A 189 -23.22 -28.54 -5.98
N ALA A 190 -23.71 -27.33 -6.30
CA ALA A 190 -25.15 -27.07 -6.42
C ALA A 190 -25.76 -27.63 -7.72
N VAL A 191 -24.96 -27.87 -8.76
CA VAL A 191 -25.43 -28.40 -10.05
C VAL A 191 -25.52 -29.93 -10.05
N GLU A 192 -24.72 -30.61 -9.23
CA GLU A 192 -24.62 -32.08 -9.22
C GLU A 192 -25.61 -32.76 -8.25
N GLY A 193 -26.33 -31.98 -7.44
CA GLY A 193 -27.20 -32.47 -6.35
C GLY A 193 -28.69 -32.58 -6.67
N LYS A 194 -29.13 -32.40 -7.92
CA LYS A 194 -30.56 -32.53 -8.28
C LYS A 194 -30.82 -33.94 -8.82
N PRO A 195 -31.39 -34.88 -8.04
CA PRO A 195 -31.84 -36.14 -8.60
C PRO A 195 -33.01 -35.85 -9.55
N ALA A 196 -32.92 -36.37 -10.77
CA ALA A 196 -34.04 -36.42 -11.70
C ALA A 196 -35.14 -37.30 -11.07
N THR A 197 -36.17 -36.65 -10.53
CA THR A 197 -37.41 -37.32 -10.14
C THR A 197 -38.11 -37.79 -11.41
N ALA A 198 -38.41 -39.09 -11.43
CA ALA A 198 -39.18 -39.83 -12.43
C ALA A 198 -40.61 -39.28 -12.62
#